data_AF-A0AAP2RZP0-F1
#
_entry.id   AF-A0AAP2RZP0-F1
#
_cell.length_a   1.000
_cell.length_b   1.000
_cell.length_c   1.000
_cell.angle_alpha   90.00
_cell.angle_beta   90.00
_cell.angle_gamma   90.00
#
_symmetry.space_group_name_H-M   'P 1'
#
loop_
_entity.id
_entity.type
_entity.pdbx_description
1 polymer ?
#
loop_
_entity_poly.entity_id
_entity_poly.type
_entity_poly.pdbx_seq_one_letter_code
_entity_poly.pdbx_strand_id
1 'polypeptide(L)'
;MVKLDRYIGKSVLVAILAVLGIILGLASLFAFIDEVSNVSDTYTVTDVLSYVALTAPRRLYDMMPMAALIGCLIGLGSLASNSELTIMRAAGVSVGRIVWAVMKPMLLLMACSVLIGEYVAPPAETTAQANRALAQGSGDAQSAKHGLWHRQGEEFIHINAVQPGGLLIGVTRYTFDNERHMLSSSFAKRAQYSADQWQLTDVTTTFFRNAGQGTKASTEVINVPTEQWDIALKPELLNTVVMIPESLPISGLWSYIHYLKDQGLNNGRYWLAFWVKVLQPVVTAALVLMAISFIFGPLRSVTLGQRVFTGVLVGFTFRIAQDLLGPSSLVFGFSPLFAVLVPTAICALAGFWLLRRAG
;
A
#
# COMPACT_ATOMS: atom_id res chain seq x y z
N MET A 1 -8.35 24.86 31.79
CA MET A 1 -8.70 23.57 31.16
C MET A 1 -7.67 23.05 30.15
N VAL A 2 -6.80 23.91 29.58
CA VAL A 2 -5.70 23.49 28.66
C VAL A 2 -4.82 22.37 29.22
N LYS A 3 -4.60 22.34 30.54
CA LYS A 3 -3.82 21.28 31.20
C LYS A 3 -4.46 19.89 31.06
N LEU A 4 -5.79 19.78 31.21
CA LEU A 4 -6.51 18.50 31.06
C LEU A 4 -6.51 18.02 29.61
N ASP A 5 -6.82 18.92 28.66
CA ASP A 5 -6.77 18.61 27.24
C ASP A 5 -5.39 18.11 26.81
N ARG A 6 -4.32 18.79 27.25
CA ARG A 6 -2.94 18.41 26.95
C ARG A 6 -2.53 17.11 27.62
N TYR A 7 -3.01 16.84 28.83
CA TYR A 7 -2.71 15.62 29.56
C TYR A 7 -3.38 14.40 28.93
N ILE A 8 -4.68 14.46 28.68
CA ILE A 8 -5.44 13.40 27.98
C ILE A 8 -4.85 13.19 26.58
N GLY A 9 -4.62 14.30 25.85
CA GLY A 9 -4.09 14.23 24.50
C GLY A 9 -2.70 13.63 24.44
N LYS A 10 -1.79 13.98 25.36
CA LYS A 10 -0.44 13.39 25.43
C LYS A 10 -0.50 11.90 25.78
N SER A 11 -1.33 11.51 26.75
CA SER A 11 -1.49 10.11 27.14
C SER A 11 -1.96 9.24 25.97
N VAL A 12 -3.00 9.70 25.25
CA VAL A 12 -3.52 8.98 24.09
C VAL A 12 -2.55 9.00 22.92
N LEU A 13 -1.88 10.12 22.64
CA LEU A 13 -0.89 10.22 21.58
C LEU A 13 0.27 9.23 21.79
N VAL A 14 0.81 9.16 23.01
CA VAL A 14 1.89 8.22 23.35
C VAL A 14 1.41 6.77 23.23
N ALA A 15 0.19 6.47 23.68
CA ALA A 15 -0.38 5.14 23.54
C ALA A 15 -0.57 4.73 22.06
N ILE A 16 -1.06 5.63 21.21
CA ILE A 16 -1.20 5.38 19.77
C ILE A 16 0.17 5.16 19.13
N LEU A 17 1.17 6.00 19.41
CA LEU A 17 2.51 5.85 18.86
C LEU A 17 3.19 4.55 19.33
N ALA A 18 3.00 4.16 20.60
CA ALA A 18 3.53 2.92 21.13
C ALA A 18 2.90 1.70 20.42
N VAL A 19 1.57 1.69 20.27
CA VAL A 19 0.86 0.62 19.55
C VAL A 19 1.28 0.58 18.09
N LEU A 20 1.37 1.73 17.42
CA LEU A 20 1.80 1.83 16.03
C LEU A 20 3.22 1.27 15.87
N GLY A 21 4.14 1.59 16.78
CA GLY A 21 5.50 1.05 16.78
C GLY A 21 5.54 -0.47 16.95
N ILE A 22 4.72 -1.03 17.85
CA ILE A 22 4.62 -2.48 18.05
C ILE A 22 4.08 -3.17 16.80
N ILE A 23 2.96 -2.67 16.25
CA ILE A 23 2.34 -3.26 15.06
C ILE A 23 3.28 -3.15 13.85
N LEU A 24 3.93 -1.99 13.65
CA LEU A 24 4.89 -1.79 12.58
C LEU A 24 6.10 -2.72 12.73
N GLY A 25 6.64 -2.86 13.95
CA GLY A 25 7.75 -3.77 14.24
C GLY A 25 7.41 -5.22 13.91
N LEU A 26 6.24 -5.69 14.34
CA LEU A 26 5.76 -7.04 14.02
C LEU A 26 5.53 -7.22 12.51
N ALA A 27 4.90 -6.25 11.84
CA ALA A 27 4.65 -6.32 10.41
C ALA A 27 5.97 -6.36 9.61
N SER A 28 6.93 -5.51 9.98
CA SER A 28 8.27 -5.48 9.36
C SER A 28 9.03 -6.77 9.60
N LEU A 29 8.95 -7.36 10.80
CA LEU A 29 9.52 -8.67 11.09
C LEU A 29 8.92 -9.75 10.18
N PHE A 30 7.59 -9.82 10.07
CA PHE A 30 6.94 -10.83 9.23
C PHE A 30 7.31 -10.69 7.76
N ALA A 31 7.39 -9.48 7.23
CA ALA A 31 7.83 -9.32 5.85
C ALA A 31 9.32 -9.57 5.65
N PHE A 32 10.15 -9.31 6.65
CA PHE A 32 11.54 -9.73 6.59
C PHE A 32 11.62 -11.26 6.48
N ILE A 33 10.87 -11.99 7.33
CA ILE A 33 10.82 -13.46 7.28
C ILE A 33 10.33 -13.95 5.91
N ASP A 34 9.26 -13.36 5.38
CA ASP A 34 8.68 -13.72 4.08
C ASP A 34 9.64 -13.43 2.91
N GLU A 35 10.39 -12.33 3.00
CA GLU A 35 11.29 -11.92 1.91
C GLU A 35 12.65 -12.61 1.96
N VAL A 36 13.09 -13.07 3.13
CA VAL A 36 14.31 -13.88 3.29
C VAL A 36 14.20 -15.20 2.51
N SER A 37 13.00 -15.77 2.31
CA SER A 37 12.85 -16.98 1.51
C SER A 37 13.13 -16.76 0.01
N ASN A 38 13.19 -15.50 -0.45
CA ASN A 38 13.48 -15.15 -1.84
C ASN A 38 14.95 -14.79 -2.08
N VAL A 39 15.82 -14.91 -1.06
CA VAL A 39 17.26 -14.60 -1.15
C VAL A 39 17.93 -15.54 -2.15
N SER A 40 18.72 -14.95 -3.05
CA SER A 40 19.48 -15.63 -4.09
C SER A 40 20.90 -15.04 -4.18
N ASP A 41 21.75 -15.57 -5.07
CA ASP A 41 23.11 -15.03 -5.27
C ASP A 41 23.13 -13.55 -5.69
N THR A 42 22.05 -13.07 -6.31
CA THR A 42 21.90 -11.66 -6.74
C THR A 42 21.02 -10.81 -5.81
N TYR A 43 20.19 -11.43 -4.97
CA TYR A 43 19.32 -10.73 -4.02
C TYR A 43 19.73 -11.04 -2.58
N THR A 44 20.46 -10.11 -1.98
CA THR A 44 21.13 -10.31 -0.68
C THR A 44 20.24 -9.94 0.50
N VAL A 45 20.63 -10.37 1.71
CA VAL A 45 19.96 -9.98 2.96
C VAL A 45 19.96 -8.45 3.16
N THR A 46 20.98 -7.75 2.67
CA THR A 46 21.03 -6.28 2.71
C THR A 46 19.94 -5.66 1.83
N ASP A 47 19.67 -6.24 0.66
CA ASP A 47 18.59 -5.80 -0.23
C ASP A 47 17.22 -6.04 0.42
N VAL A 48 17.03 -7.19 1.06
CA VAL A 48 15.82 -7.50 1.85
C VAL A 48 15.61 -6.45 2.95
N LEU A 49 16.66 -6.11 3.71
CA LEU A 49 16.56 -5.12 4.77
C LEU A 49 16.20 -3.73 4.22
N SER A 50 16.79 -3.34 3.09
CA SER A 50 16.47 -2.09 2.40
C SER A 50 15.01 -2.07 1.92
N TYR A 51 14.51 -3.18 1.39
CA TYR A 51 13.12 -3.34 0.96
C TYR A 51 12.14 -3.21 2.13
N VAL A 52 12.39 -3.90 3.23
CA VAL A 52 11.54 -3.81 4.43
C VAL A 52 11.55 -2.39 5.01
N ALA A 53 12.71 -1.71 5.03
CA ALA A 53 12.82 -0.33 5.50
C ALA A 53 12.05 0.65 4.59
N LEU A 54 12.18 0.51 3.26
CA LEU A 54 11.50 1.38 2.29
C LEU A 54 9.98 1.15 2.24
N THR A 55 9.49 -0.06 2.54
CA THR A 55 8.05 -0.34 2.64
C THR A 55 7.44 0.03 4.01
N ALA A 56 8.25 0.40 5.00
CA ALA A 56 7.77 0.75 6.35
C ALA A 56 6.82 1.98 6.39
N PRO A 57 7.07 3.09 5.66
CA PRO A 57 6.15 4.24 5.65
C PRO A 57 4.75 3.88 5.14
N ARG A 58 4.66 3.02 4.12
CA ARG A 58 3.39 2.51 3.61
C ARG A 58 2.64 1.70 4.66
N ARG A 59 3.32 0.78 5.34
CA ARG A 59 2.71 -0.02 6.42
C ARG A 59 2.25 0.85 7.58
N LEU A 60 3.04 1.86 7.95
CA LEU A 60 2.66 2.83 8.98
C LEU A 60 1.35 3.53 8.60
N TYR A 61 1.24 3.97 7.35
CA TYR A 61 0.01 4.56 6.80
C TYR A 61 -1.16 3.57 6.88
N ASP A 62 -1.00 2.34 6.40
CA ASP A 62 -2.07 1.34 6.34
C ASP A 62 -2.57 0.92 7.74
N MET A 63 -1.67 0.86 8.73
CA MET A 63 -1.97 0.42 10.10
C MET A 63 -2.49 1.55 11.01
N MET A 64 -2.44 2.81 10.55
CA MET A 64 -2.82 4.00 11.33
C MET A 64 -4.23 3.91 11.95
N PRO A 65 -5.29 3.48 11.23
CA PRO A 65 -6.64 3.43 11.80
C PRO A 65 -6.77 2.44 12.97
N MET A 66 -6.13 1.28 12.86
CA MET A 66 -6.16 0.24 13.90
C MET A 66 -5.31 0.62 15.10
N ALA A 67 -4.12 1.18 14.85
CA ALA A 67 -3.27 1.69 15.91
C ALA A 67 -3.95 2.83 16.68
N ALA A 68 -4.69 3.71 15.99
CA ALA A 68 -5.47 4.77 16.62
C ALA A 68 -6.60 4.22 17.50
N LEU A 69 -7.35 3.22 17.03
CA LEU A 69 -8.41 2.56 17.81
C LEU A 69 -7.85 1.92 19.10
N ILE A 70 -6.85 1.06 18.96
CA ILE A 70 -6.28 0.31 20.08
C ILE A 70 -5.51 1.26 21.02
N GLY A 71 -4.73 2.18 20.48
CA GLY A 71 -4.00 3.18 21.27
C GLY A 71 -4.94 4.09 22.05
N CYS A 72 -6.09 4.47 21.48
CA CYS A 72 -7.12 5.22 22.21
C CYS A 72 -7.70 4.40 23.37
N LEU A 73 -8.02 3.11 23.13
CA LEU A 73 -8.50 2.20 24.18
C LEU A 73 -7.49 2.04 25.32
N ILE A 74 -6.20 1.95 25.01
CA ILE A 74 -5.13 1.84 26.01
C ILE A 74 -4.96 3.16 26.76
N GLY A 75 -4.83 4.29 26.06
CA GLY A 75 -4.56 5.59 26.66
C GLY A 75 -5.70 6.04 27.59
N LEU A 76 -6.92 6.06 27.08
CA LEU A 76 -8.10 6.38 27.90
C LEU A 76 -8.42 5.28 28.91
N GLY A 77 -8.15 4.01 28.58
CA GLY A 77 -8.32 2.90 29.49
C GLY A 77 -7.42 3.02 30.72
N SER A 78 -6.15 3.39 30.54
CA SER A 78 -5.21 3.64 31.64
C SER A 78 -5.72 4.76 32.57
N LEU A 79 -6.18 5.87 32.00
CA LEU A 79 -6.79 6.98 32.74
C LEU A 79 -8.06 6.56 33.48
N ALA A 80 -8.87 5.68 32.89
CA ALA A 80 -10.08 5.15 33.52
C ALA A 80 -9.75 4.19 34.68
N SER A 81 -8.74 3.33 34.51
CA SER A 81 -8.30 2.36 35.52
C SER A 81 -7.69 3.05 36.75
N ASN A 82 -7.01 4.17 36.57
CA ASN A 82 -6.49 4.99 37.68
C ASN A 82 -7.56 5.91 38.30
N SER A 83 -8.84 5.76 37.93
CA SER A 83 -9.96 6.63 38.35
C SER A 83 -9.83 8.11 37.96
N GLU A 84 -8.84 8.50 37.16
CA GLU A 84 -8.61 9.89 36.74
C GLU A 84 -9.79 10.40 35.90
N LEU A 85 -10.30 9.57 35.00
CA LEU A 85 -11.44 9.90 34.15
C LEU A 85 -12.74 10.10 34.94
N THR A 86 -12.91 9.32 36.02
CA THR A 86 -14.06 9.42 36.92
C THR A 86 -14.01 10.73 37.72
N ILE A 87 -12.83 11.09 38.23
CA ILE A 87 -12.62 12.35 38.98
C ILE A 87 -12.83 13.57 38.08
N MET A 88 -12.32 13.56 36.84
CA MET A 88 -12.54 14.64 35.88
C MET A 88 -14.04 14.88 35.62
N ARG A 89 -14.82 13.80 35.47
CA ARG A 89 -16.28 13.89 35.30
C ARG A 89 -16.98 14.42 36.56
N ALA A 90 -16.58 13.96 37.73
CA ALA A 90 -17.12 14.46 39.00
C ALA A 90 -16.85 15.96 39.21
N ALA A 91 -15.74 16.47 38.66
CA ALA A 91 -15.39 17.89 38.65
C ALA A 91 -16.11 18.71 37.54
N GLY A 92 -17.10 18.13 36.85
CA GLY A 92 -17.92 18.83 35.86
C GLY A 92 -17.39 18.81 34.41
N VAL A 93 -16.40 17.96 34.09
CA VAL A 93 -15.93 17.80 32.70
C VAL A 93 -16.88 16.87 31.94
N SER A 94 -17.51 17.38 30.88
CA SER A 94 -18.40 16.60 30.03
C SER A 94 -17.64 15.57 29.18
N VAL A 95 -18.32 14.46 28.83
CA VAL A 95 -17.77 13.42 27.95
C VAL A 95 -17.41 13.98 26.57
N GLY A 96 -18.24 14.86 26.01
CA GLY A 96 -17.94 15.52 24.73
C GLY A 96 -16.65 16.34 24.75
N ARG A 97 -16.28 16.95 25.89
CA ARG A 97 -15.00 17.64 26.04
C ARG A 97 -13.82 16.66 26.04
N ILE A 98 -13.98 15.49 26.67
CA ILE A 98 -12.96 14.44 26.66
C ILE A 98 -12.78 13.90 25.23
N VAL A 99 -13.88 13.67 24.51
CA VAL A 99 -13.84 13.31 23.08
C VAL A 99 -13.04 14.35 22.30
N TRP A 100 -13.35 15.64 22.47
CA TRP A 100 -12.62 16.71 21.79
C TRP A 100 -11.14 16.79 22.16
N ALA A 101 -10.78 16.55 23.43
CA ALA A 101 -9.39 16.49 23.87
C ALA A 101 -8.60 15.36 23.21
N VAL A 102 -9.25 14.24 22.90
CA VAL A 102 -8.67 13.09 22.18
C VAL A 102 -8.63 13.31 20.66
N MET A 103 -9.65 13.97 20.10
CA MET A 103 -9.70 14.28 18.67
C MET A 103 -8.56 15.21 18.24
N LYS A 104 -8.16 16.19 19.05
CA LYS A 104 -7.08 17.14 18.72
C LYS A 104 -5.74 16.49 18.31
N PRO A 105 -5.09 15.65 19.14
CA PRO A 105 -3.85 14.97 18.76
C PRO A 105 -4.05 13.97 17.62
N MET A 106 -5.26 13.40 17.51
CA MET A 106 -5.56 12.44 16.46
C MET A 106 -5.75 13.12 15.09
N LEU A 107 -6.34 14.33 15.02
CA LEU A 107 -6.35 15.13 13.80
C LEU A 107 -4.94 15.49 13.34
N LEU A 108 -4.03 15.77 14.28
CA LEU A 108 -2.61 15.97 13.96
C LEU A 108 -1.97 14.71 13.37
N LEU A 109 -2.21 13.54 13.98
CA LEU A 109 -1.72 12.27 13.44
C LEU A 109 -2.32 11.93 12.07
N MET A 110 -3.60 12.22 11.84
CA MET A 110 -4.24 12.05 10.54
C MET A 110 -3.63 12.96 9.47
N ALA A 111 -3.38 14.22 9.79
CA ALA A 111 -2.71 15.14 8.87
C ALA A 111 -1.30 14.62 8.52
N CYS A 112 -0.53 14.18 9.51
CA CYS A 112 0.76 13.54 9.27
C CYS A 112 0.63 12.27 8.42
N SER A 113 -0.38 11.44 8.68
CA SER A 113 -0.64 10.21 7.93
C SER A 113 -0.95 10.49 6.47
N VAL A 114 -1.81 11.46 6.15
CA VAL A 114 -2.10 11.86 4.77
C VAL A 114 -0.84 12.38 4.07
N LEU A 115 -0.01 13.18 4.75
CA LEU A 115 1.26 13.65 4.18
C LEU A 115 2.22 12.49 3.88
N ILE A 116 2.30 11.51 4.77
CA ILE A 116 3.10 10.29 4.54
C ILE A 116 2.52 9.51 3.35
N GLY A 117 1.20 9.34 3.29
CA GLY A 117 0.51 8.58 2.24
C GLY A 117 0.59 9.21 0.85
N GLU A 118 0.74 10.53 0.76
CA GLU A 118 0.88 11.26 -0.51
C GLU A 118 2.35 11.42 -0.94
N TYR A 119 3.24 11.80 -0.02
CA TYR A 119 4.59 12.25 -0.39
C TYR A 119 5.72 11.27 -0.04
N VAL A 120 5.54 10.41 0.96
CA VAL A 120 6.62 9.55 1.48
C VAL A 120 6.43 8.10 1.07
N ALA A 121 5.23 7.54 1.29
CA ALA A 121 4.94 6.14 1.05
C ALA A 121 5.00 5.76 -0.44
N PRO A 122 4.41 6.52 -1.39
CA PRO A 122 4.48 6.15 -2.81
C PRO A 122 5.90 6.08 -3.38
N PRO A 123 6.76 7.11 -3.27
CA PRO A 123 8.11 7.04 -3.84
C PRO A 123 8.99 6.00 -3.14
N ALA A 124 8.82 5.81 -1.82
CA ALA A 124 9.54 4.79 -1.08
C ALA A 124 9.15 3.38 -1.55
N GLU A 125 7.86 3.12 -1.73
CA GLU A 125 7.33 1.84 -2.22
C GLU A 125 7.80 1.56 -3.66
N THR A 126 7.71 2.55 -4.56
CA THR A 126 8.15 2.36 -5.96
C THR A 126 9.65 2.08 -6.04
N THR A 127 10.45 2.73 -5.19
CA THR A 127 11.89 2.49 -5.10
C THR A 127 12.18 1.09 -4.53
N ALA A 128 11.43 0.68 -3.50
CA ALA A 128 11.55 -0.66 -2.91
C ALA A 128 11.28 -1.75 -3.95
N GLN A 129 10.16 -1.65 -4.68
CA GLN A 129 9.77 -2.63 -5.69
C GLN A 129 10.76 -2.64 -6.87
N ALA A 130 11.25 -1.47 -7.30
CA ALA A 130 12.23 -1.39 -8.39
C ALA A 130 13.58 -2.01 -8.00
N ASN A 131 14.10 -1.72 -6.80
CA ASN A 131 15.35 -2.30 -6.32
C ASN A 131 15.24 -3.83 -6.18
N ARG A 132 14.11 -4.30 -5.64
CA ARG A 132 13.80 -5.73 -5.55
C ARG A 132 13.77 -6.39 -6.93
N ALA A 133 13.07 -5.79 -7.90
CA ALA A 133 12.96 -6.32 -9.26
C ALA A 133 14.31 -6.34 -9.99
N LEU A 134 15.16 -5.34 -9.77
CA LEU A 134 16.52 -5.29 -10.32
C LEU A 134 17.42 -6.36 -9.71
N ALA A 135 17.42 -6.49 -8.39
CA ALA A 135 18.28 -7.45 -7.70
C ALA A 135 17.86 -8.90 -8.02
N GLN A 136 16.56 -9.19 -8.09
CA GLN A 136 16.06 -10.49 -8.53
C GLN A 136 16.28 -10.75 -10.03
N GLY A 137 16.15 -9.72 -10.88
CA GLY A 137 16.27 -9.84 -12.34
C GLY A 137 17.69 -9.76 -12.90
N SER A 138 18.68 -9.38 -12.09
CA SER A 138 20.08 -9.22 -12.55
C SER A 138 20.81 -10.54 -12.83
N GLY A 139 20.25 -11.69 -12.43
CA GLY A 139 20.82 -13.02 -12.66
C GLY A 139 19.96 -13.97 -13.51
N ASP A 140 18.64 -13.77 -13.55
CA ASP A 140 17.71 -14.66 -14.25
C ASP A 140 16.73 -13.86 -15.11
N ALA A 141 16.70 -14.15 -16.42
CA ALA A 141 15.78 -13.54 -17.38
C ALA A 141 14.30 -13.89 -17.13
N GLN A 142 14.00 -14.66 -16.07
CA GLN A 142 12.69 -15.23 -15.77
C GLN A 142 12.27 -15.03 -14.31
N SER A 143 11.94 -13.81 -13.90
CA SER A 143 11.13 -13.64 -12.68
C SER A 143 9.65 -13.92 -13.01
N ALA A 144 9.27 -15.20 -13.06
CA ALA A 144 7.92 -15.65 -13.46
C ALA A 144 6.79 -15.21 -12.50
N LYS A 145 7.10 -14.65 -11.33
CA LYS A 145 6.09 -14.24 -10.33
C LYS A 145 5.60 -12.81 -10.52
N HIS A 146 6.42 -11.91 -11.08
CA HIS A 146 6.08 -10.49 -11.22
C HIS A 146 6.76 -9.92 -12.49
N GLY A 147 5.94 -9.41 -13.40
CA GLY A 147 6.39 -8.83 -14.66
C GLY A 147 5.28 -8.80 -15.70
N LEU A 148 5.42 -7.95 -16.72
CA LEU A 148 4.46 -7.83 -17.81
C LEU A 148 4.96 -8.63 -19.01
N TRP A 149 4.15 -9.61 -19.43
CA TRP A 149 4.30 -10.26 -20.71
C TRP A 149 3.46 -9.55 -21.76
N HIS A 150 4.10 -9.15 -22.85
CA HIS A 150 3.46 -8.62 -24.04
C HIS A 150 3.96 -9.38 -25.27
N ARG A 151 3.07 -9.62 -26.23
CA ARG A 151 3.43 -10.26 -27.50
C ARG A 151 3.06 -9.33 -28.64
N GLN A 152 4.01 -9.10 -29.54
CA GLN A 152 3.80 -8.35 -30.76
C GLN A 152 4.36 -9.15 -31.95
N GLY A 153 3.46 -9.69 -32.79
CA GLY A 153 3.86 -10.59 -33.86
C GLY A 153 4.60 -11.82 -33.31
N GLU A 154 5.83 -12.01 -33.77
CA GLU A 154 6.74 -13.10 -33.36
C GLU A 154 7.74 -12.68 -32.27
N GLU A 155 7.59 -11.49 -31.69
CA GLU A 155 8.39 -11.00 -30.57
C GLU A 155 7.60 -11.12 -29.25
N PHE A 156 8.21 -11.79 -28.27
CA PHE A 156 7.70 -11.94 -26.91
C PHE A 156 8.54 -11.10 -25.96
N ILE A 157 7.87 -10.20 -25.26
CA ILE A 157 8.51 -9.20 -24.42
C ILE A 157 8.12 -9.47 -22.98
N HIS A 158 9.11 -9.49 -22.11
CA HIS A 158 8.93 -9.54 -20.66
C HIS A 158 9.51 -8.28 -20.04
N ILE A 159 8.75 -7.62 -19.16
CA ILE A 159 9.20 -6.42 -18.45
C ILE A 159 9.13 -6.70 -16.96
N ASN A 160 10.25 -6.60 -16.25
CA ASN A 160 10.32 -6.93 -14.83
C ASN A 160 9.56 -5.93 -13.97
N ALA A 161 9.70 -4.62 -14.24
CA ALA A 161 8.95 -3.58 -13.54
C ALA A 161 8.71 -2.34 -14.41
N VAL A 162 7.57 -1.68 -14.17
CA VAL A 162 7.18 -0.41 -14.80
C VAL A 162 7.15 0.66 -13.72
N GLN A 163 7.95 1.72 -13.86
CA GLN A 163 7.96 2.86 -12.96
C GLN A 163 7.00 3.97 -13.43
N PRO A 164 6.44 4.78 -12.50
CA PRO A 164 5.67 5.97 -12.85
C PRO A 164 6.50 6.92 -13.73
N GLY A 165 5.92 7.40 -14.82
CA GLY A 165 6.61 8.24 -15.81
C GLY A 165 7.10 7.49 -17.07
N GLY A 166 6.78 6.19 -17.20
CA GLY A 166 7.04 5.43 -18.43
C GLY A 166 8.48 4.91 -18.55
N LEU A 167 9.16 4.72 -17.42
CA LEU A 167 10.47 4.06 -17.37
C LEU A 167 10.28 2.57 -17.10
N LEU A 168 10.78 1.72 -18.00
CA LEU A 168 10.76 0.27 -17.86
C LEU A 168 12.09 -0.21 -17.30
N ILE A 169 12.02 -1.20 -16.41
CA ILE A 169 13.16 -1.77 -15.73
C ILE A 169 13.20 -3.27 -16.03
N GLY A 170 14.34 -3.74 -16.56
CA GLY A 170 14.56 -5.12 -16.96
C GLY A 170 13.62 -5.55 -18.10
N VAL A 171 13.99 -5.25 -19.35
CA VAL A 171 13.22 -5.61 -20.54
C VAL A 171 13.91 -6.77 -21.25
N THR A 172 13.27 -7.94 -21.25
CA THR A 172 13.73 -9.11 -22.00
C THR A 172 12.90 -9.23 -23.28
N ARG A 173 13.53 -9.45 -24.42
CA ARG A 173 12.84 -9.65 -25.71
C ARG A 173 13.31 -10.95 -26.35
N TYR A 174 12.37 -11.80 -26.69
CA TYR A 174 12.58 -13.05 -27.41
C TYR A 174 11.97 -12.93 -28.81
N THR A 175 12.79 -13.07 -29.84
CA THR A 175 12.31 -13.05 -31.23
C THR A 175 12.33 -14.46 -31.78
N PHE A 176 11.21 -14.89 -32.36
CA PHE A 176 11.07 -16.20 -33.00
C PHE A 176 10.90 -16.07 -34.51
N ASP A 177 11.18 -17.15 -35.23
CA ASP A 177 10.78 -17.31 -36.62
C ASP A 177 9.35 -17.87 -36.74
N ASN A 178 8.81 -17.92 -37.97
CA ASN A 178 7.48 -18.47 -38.24
C ASN A 178 7.33 -19.97 -37.90
N GLU A 179 8.45 -20.69 -37.74
CA GLU A 179 8.48 -22.11 -37.34
C GLU A 179 8.61 -22.29 -35.82
N ARG A 180 8.69 -21.18 -35.06
CA ARG A 180 8.89 -21.08 -33.60
C ARG A 180 10.29 -21.43 -33.11
N HIS A 181 11.31 -21.30 -33.95
CA HIS A 181 12.70 -21.31 -33.50
C HIS A 181 13.13 -19.94 -32.98
N MET A 182 13.86 -19.91 -31.87
CA MET A 182 14.35 -18.67 -31.26
C MET A 182 15.51 -18.11 -32.09
N LEU A 183 15.34 -16.92 -32.67
CA LEU A 183 16.35 -16.21 -33.44
C LEU A 183 17.29 -15.39 -32.55
N SER A 184 16.71 -14.69 -31.57
CA SER A 184 17.48 -13.85 -30.65
C SER A 184 16.80 -13.73 -29.29
N SER A 185 17.64 -13.53 -28.27
CA SER A 185 17.26 -13.15 -26.92
C SER A 185 18.02 -11.90 -26.54
N SER A 186 17.33 -10.79 -26.27
CA SER A 186 17.93 -9.55 -25.78
C SER A 186 17.46 -9.21 -24.39
N PHE A 187 18.33 -8.59 -23.60
CA PHE A 187 18.03 -8.07 -22.27
C PHE A 187 18.54 -6.64 -22.16
N ALA A 188 17.69 -5.73 -21.71
CA ALA A 188 18.04 -4.34 -21.43
C ALA A 188 17.76 -4.01 -19.97
N LYS A 189 18.68 -3.31 -19.30
CA LYS A 189 18.48 -2.93 -17.89
C LYS A 189 17.38 -1.89 -17.72
N ARG A 190 17.30 -0.91 -18.62
CA ARG A 190 16.33 0.20 -18.57
C ARG A 190 15.80 0.51 -19.96
N ALA A 191 14.55 0.94 -20.08
CA ALA A 191 14.01 1.52 -21.30
C ALA A 191 13.18 2.76 -21.00
N GLN A 192 13.44 3.86 -21.70
CA GLN A 192 12.74 5.13 -21.52
C GLN A 192 12.07 5.55 -22.82
N TYR A 193 10.84 6.03 -22.74
CA TYR A 193 10.13 6.57 -23.91
C TYR A 193 10.58 8.01 -24.18
N SER A 194 11.14 8.28 -25.37
CA SER A 194 11.64 9.59 -25.78
C SER A 194 11.39 9.79 -27.28
N ALA A 195 10.84 10.95 -27.66
CA ALA A 195 10.59 11.32 -29.05
C ALA A 195 9.83 10.24 -29.88
N ASP A 196 8.71 9.76 -29.33
CA ASP A 196 7.83 8.72 -29.90
C ASP A 196 8.44 7.30 -30.05
N GLN A 197 9.66 7.07 -29.55
CA GLN A 197 10.32 5.76 -29.58
C GLN A 197 10.83 5.35 -28.20
N TRP A 198 11.03 4.04 -28.00
CA TRP A 198 11.67 3.54 -26.80
C TRP A 198 13.18 3.55 -26.97
N GLN A 199 13.90 4.09 -25.99
CA GLN A 199 15.35 4.03 -25.93
C GLN A 199 15.75 3.06 -24.82
N LEU A 200 16.34 1.93 -25.19
CA LEU A 200 16.88 0.94 -24.28
C LEU A 200 18.31 1.35 -23.88
N THR A 201 18.69 1.10 -22.63
CA THR A 201 20.05 1.33 -22.10
C THR A 201 20.62 0.02 -21.56
N ASP A 202 21.92 -0.20 -21.79
CA ASP A 202 22.66 -1.42 -21.44
C ASP A 202 21.98 -2.67 -22.01
N VAL A 203 22.01 -2.80 -23.35
CA VAL A 203 21.37 -3.91 -24.06
C VAL A 203 22.41 -4.99 -24.37
N THR A 204 22.10 -6.22 -23.98
CA THR A 204 22.84 -7.42 -24.34
C THR A 204 21.95 -8.29 -25.22
N THR A 205 22.31 -8.43 -26.49
CA THR A 205 21.57 -9.26 -27.46
C THR A 205 22.37 -10.48 -27.82
N THR A 206 21.76 -11.65 -27.64
CA THR A 206 22.29 -12.95 -28.01
C THR A 206 21.58 -13.45 -29.26
N PHE A 207 22.31 -13.63 -30.36
CA PHE A 207 21.79 -14.18 -31.60
C PHE A 207 22.11 -15.68 -31.67
N PHE A 208 21.10 -16.47 -31.99
CA PHE A 208 21.23 -17.92 -32.18
C PHE A 208 21.23 -18.20 -33.68
N ARG A 209 22.41 -18.43 -34.27
CA ARG A 209 22.52 -18.83 -35.69
C ARG A 209 22.60 -20.35 -35.80
N ASN A 210 21.82 -20.91 -36.73
CA ASN A 210 21.76 -22.33 -37.08
C ASN A 210 21.23 -23.27 -35.97
N ALA A 211 20.33 -22.81 -35.11
CA ALA A 211 19.63 -23.69 -34.17
C ALA A 211 18.65 -24.60 -34.93
N GLY A 212 19.00 -25.87 -35.13
CA GLY A 212 18.14 -26.89 -35.76
C GLY A 212 18.57 -27.38 -37.14
N GLN A 213 19.53 -26.74 -37.80
CA GLN A 213 20.01 -27.14 -39.14
C GLN A 213 21.37 -27.86 -39.10
N GLY A 214 21.55 -28.95 -38.36
CA GLY A 214 22.65 -29.95 -38.52
C GLY A 214 24.13 -29.47 -38.59
N THR A 215 24.39 -28.17 -38.45
CA THR A 215 25.64 -27.46 -38.67
C THR A 215 25.95 -26.72 -37.38
N LYS A 216 27.23 -26.56 -37.03
CA LYS A 216 27.66 -26.03 -35.72
C LYS A 216 26.87 -24.76 -35.34
N ALA A 217 26.03 -24.88 -34.32
CA ALA A 217 25.31 -23.76 -33.74
C ALA A 217 26.33 -22.75 -33.22
N SER A 218 26.18 -21.49 -33.62
CA SER A 218 27.03 -20.40 -33.16
C SER A 218 26.18 -19.36 -32.45
N THR A 219 26.61 -19.00 -31.24
CA THR A 219 26.00 -17.95 -30.45
C THR A 219 26.87 -16.70 -30.54
N GLU A 220 26.27 -15.58 -30.94
CA GLU A 220 26.95 -14.27 -30.99
C GLU A 220 26.30 -13.34 -29.96
N VAL A 221 27.10 -12.79 -29.04
CA VAL A 221 26.65 -11.85 -28.01
C VAL A 221 27.14 -10.46 -28.37
N ILE A 222 26.21 -9.53 -28.54
CA ILE A 222 26.49 -8.13 -28.86
C ILE A 222 26.01 -7.28 -27.68
N ASN A 223 26.91 -6.47 -27.13
CA ASN A 223 26.59 -5.50 -26.09
C ASN A 223 26.54 -4.10 -26.72
N VAL A 224 25.40 -3.43 -26.59
CA VAL A 224 25.17 -2.08 -27.10
C VAL A 224 24.78 -1.18 -25.94
N PRO A 225 25.43 -0.01 -25.77
CA PRO A 225 25.10 0.90 -24.66
C PRO A 225 23.68 1.48 -24.80
N THR A 226 23.22 1.75 -26.01
CA THR A 226 21.86 2.24 -26.29
C THR A 226 21.31 1.68 -27.60
N GLU A 227 20.05 1.23 -27.59
CA GLU A 227 19.33 0.74 -28.76
C GLU A 227 17.98 1.47 -28.87
N GLN A 228 17.60 1.86 -30.09
CA GLN A 228 16.25 2.36 -30.37
C GLN A 228 15.32 1.18 -30.61
N TRP A 229 14.22 1.15 -29.88
CA TRP A 229 13.21 0.11 -29.93
C TRP A 229 11.92 0.68 -30.52
N ASP A 230 11.66 0.25 -31.75
CA ASP A 230 10.47 0.64 -32.51
C ASP A 230 9.33 -0.35 -32.23
N ILE A 231 8.52 -0.04 -31.23
CA ILE A 231 7.36 -0.82 -30.83
C ILE A 231 6.12 0.07 -30.73
N ALA A 232 4.98 -0.43 -31.19
CA ALA A 232 3.68 0.27 -31.10
C ALA A 232 3.13 0.37 -29.66
N LEU A 233 3.86 -0.16 -28.67
CA LEU A 233 3.49 -0.17 -27.27
C LEU A 233 3.73 1.21 -26.66
N LYS A 234 2.68 2.01 -26.58
CA LYS A 234 2.75 3.31 -25.89
C LYS A 234 2.87 3.11 -24.36
N PRO A 235 3.56 4.01 -23.64
CA PRO A 235 3.61 4.01 -22.17
C PRO A 235 2.22 3.94 -21.50
N GLU A 236 1.25 4.54 -22.19
CA GLU A 236 -0.18 4.55 -21.94
C GLU A 236 -0.82 3.15 -21.78
N LEU A 237 -0.39 2.16 -22.56
CA LEU A 237 -0.88 0.78 -22.53
C LEU A 237 -0.19 -0.02 -21.41
N LEU A 238 1.08 0.26 -21.15
CA LEU A 238 1.89 -0.37 -20.09
C LEU A 238 1.40 -0.02 -18.68
N ASN A 239 0.90 1.21 -18.50
CA ASN A 239 0.36 1.66 -17.21
C ASN A 239 -0.90 0.89 -16.76
N THR A 240 -1.66 0.28 -17.69
CA THR A 240 -2.92 -0.45 -17.41
C THR A 240 -2.75 -1.79 -16.70
N VAL A 241 -1.56 -2.37 -16.70
CA VAL A 241 -1.40 -3.79 -16.32
C VAL A 241 -0.58 -4.01 -15.04
N VAL A 242 0.18 -3.03 -14.52
CA VAL A 242 1.25 -3.35 -13.54
C VAL A 242 1.18 -2.61 -12.20
N MET A 243 0.38 -1.56 -12.05
CA MET A 243 0.42 -0.76 -10.80
C MET A 243 -0.71 -1.12 -9.84
N ILE A 244 -0.33 -1.70 -8.70
CA ILE A 244 -1.17 -1.96 -7.53
C ILE A 244 -1.76 -0.60 -7.07
N PRO A 245 -3.07 -0.36 -7.17
CA PRO A 245 -3.69 0.94 -6.87
C PRO A 245 -3.28 1.52 -5.51
N GLU A 246 -3.04 0.65 -4.53
CA GLU A 246 -2.68 1.01 -3.16
C GLU A 246 -1.30 1.69 -3.05
N SER A 247 -0.38 1.49 -4.01
CA SER A 247 0.96 2.11 -4.00
C SER A 247 1.00 3.51 -4.61
N LEU A 248 -0.05 3.93 -5.34
CA LEU A 248 -0.09 5.23 -6.03
C LEU A 248 -0.47 6.38 -5.08
N PRO A 249 0.06 7.60 -5.26
CA PRO A 249 -0.43 8.79 -4.56
C PRO A 249 -1.89 9.08 -4.93
N ILE A 250 -2.59 9.84 -4.10
CA ILE A 250 -4.00 10.23 -4.31
C ILE A 250 -4.14 11.04 -5.60
N SER A 251 -3.22 11.98 -5.84
CA SER A 251 -3.15 12.75 -7.09
C SER A 251 -2.93 11.86 -8.34
N GLY A 252 -2.07 10.85 -8.20
CA GLY A 252 -1.82 9.85 -9.23
C GLY A 252 -3.06 9.01 -9.53
N LEU A 253 -3.76 8.53 -8.49
CA LEU A 253 -5.03 7.83 -8.63
C LEU A 253 -6.07 8.66 -9.37
N TRP A 254 -6.24 9.94 -9.01
CA TRP A 254 -7.21 10.82 -9.65
C TRP A 254 -6.96 10.98 -11.15
N SER A 255 -5.71 11.27 -11.53
CA SER A 255 -5.31 11.43 -12.93
C SER A 255 -5.51 10.13 -13.71
N TYR A 256 -5.15 9.02 -13.08
CA TYR A 256 -5.21 7.70 -13.69
C TYR A 256 -6.65 7.19 -13.89
N ILE A 257 -7.53 7.47 -12.94
CA ILE A 257 -8.97 7.17 -13.04
C ILE A 257 -9.60 7.85 -14.26
N HIS A 258 -9.25 9.13 -14.50
CA HIS A 258 -9.78 9.91 -15.62
C HIS A 258 -9.21 9.40 -16.94
N TYR A 259 -7.91 9.13 -16.97
CA TYR A 259 -7.27 8.51 -18.13
C TYR A 259 -7.95 7.19 -18.53
N LEU A 260 -8.21 6.27 -17.57
CA LEU A 260 -8.92 5.02 -17.86
C LEU A 260 -10.36 5.25 -18.33
N LYS A 261 -11.03 6.26 -17.78
CA LYS A 261 -12.40 6.64 -18.17
C LYS A 261 -12.44 7.08 -19.63
N ASP A 262 -11.48 7.90 -20.06
CA ASP A 262 -11.40 8.40 -21.44
C ASP A 262 -11.12 7.27 -22.44
N GLN A 263 -10.43 6.21 -22.01
CA GLN A 263 -10.17 5.00 -22.79
C GLN A 263 -11.33 3.98 -22.74
N GLY A 264 -12.43 4.27 -22.04
CA GLY A 264 -13.55 3.34 -21.87
C GLY A 264 -13.22 2.08 -21.07
N LEU A 265 -12.14 2.11 -20.27
CA LEU A 265 -11.68 0.99 -19.45
C LEU A 265 -12.31 1.02 -18.04
N ASN A 266 -12.40 -0.16 -17.41
CA ASN A 266 -12.93 -0.26 -16.05
C ASN A 266 -11.93 0.35 -15.04
N ASN A 267 -12.36 1.39 -14.34
CA ASN A 267 -11.58 2.12 -13.34
C ASN A 267 -12.09 1.91 -11.90
N GLY A 268 -13.00 0.95 -11.66
CA GLY A 268 -13.62 0.74 -10.37
C GLY A 268 -12.63 0.43 -9.24
N ARG A 269 -11.61 -0.39 -9.51
CA ARG A 269 -10.54 -0.71 -8.53
C ARG A 269 -9.77 0.53 -8.07
N TYR A 270 -9.50 1.45 -9.01
CA TYR A 270 -8.78 2.70 -8.71
C TYR A 270 -9.66 3.69 -7.95
N TRP A 271 -10.96 3.77 -8.27
CA TRP A 271 -11.93 4.52 -7.48
C TRP A 271 -12.05 4.02 -6.05
N LEU A 272 -12.06 2.71 -5.84
CA LEU A 272 -12.07 2.11 -4.49
C LEU A 272 -10.84 2.56 -3.70
N ALA A 273 -9.63 2.39 -4.27
CA ALA A 273 -8.38 2.79 -3.62
C ALA A 273 -8.35 4.30 -3.32
N PHE A 274 -8.84 5.13 -4.25
CA PHE A 274 -8.96 6.58 -4.04
C PHE A 274 -9.84 6.91 -2.83
N TRP A 275 -11.03 6.32 -2.75
CA TRP A 275 -11.94 6.57 -1.62
C TRP A 275 -11.41 6.03 -0.29
N VAL A 276 -10.75 4.86 -0.29
CA VAL A 276 -10.10 4.32 0.90
C VAL A 276 -9.03 5.29 1.42
N LYS A 277 -8.19 5.87 0.54
CA LYS A 277 -7.15 6.83 0.94
C LYS A 277 -7.74 8.17 1.41
N VAL A 278 -8.64 8.76 0.63
CA VAL A 278 -9.22 10.07 0.94
C VAL A 278 -10.05 10.03 2.22
N LEU A 279 -10.81 8.96 2.45
CA LEU A 279 -11.65 8.81 3.63
C LEU A 279 -10.93 8.21 4.84
N GLN A 280 -9.64 7.86 4.74
CA GLN A 280 -8.90 7.26 5.84
C GLN A 280 -8.92 8.10 7.13
N PRO A 281 -8.82 9.46 7.09
CA PRO A 281 -9.00 10.28 8.30
C PRO A 281 -10.41 10.16 8.88
N VAL A 282 -11.44 10.10 8.04
CA VAL A 282 -12.83 9.96 8.48
C VAL A 282 -13.08 8.59 9.12
N VAL A 283 -12.55 7.54 8.50
CA VAL A 283 -12.56 6.16 9.00
C VAL A 283 -11.91 6.09 10.38
N THR A 284 -10.70 6.64 10.49
CA THR A 284 -9.94 6.65 11.76
C THR A 284 -10.67 7.46 12.82
N ALA A 285 -11.36 8.55 12.45
CA ALA A 285 -12.17 9.33 13.37
C ALA A 285 -13.37 8.54 13.92
N ALA A 286 -14.08 7.83 13.04
CA ALA A 286 -15.20 6.98 13.43
C ALA A 286 -14.77 5.84 14.37
N LEU A 287 -13.63 5.19 14.08
CA LEU A 287 -13.08 4.14 14.94
C LEU A 287 -12.68 4.67 16.31
N VAL A 288 -11.98 5.80 16.37
CA VAL A 288 -11.60 6.41 17.66
C VAL A 288 -12.83 6.85 18.44
N LEU A 289 -13.84 7.44 17.79
CA LEU A 289 -15.12 7.75 18.45
C LEU A 289 -15.72 6.49 19.08
N MET A 290 -15.70 5.37 18.36
CA MET A 290 -16.20 4.10 18.87
C MET A 290 -15.35 3.56 20.04
N ALA A 291 -14.02 3.67 20.00
CA ALA A 291 -13.15 3.33 21.13
C ALA A 291 -13.49 4.13 22.39
N ILE A 292 -13.64 5.45 22.25
CA ILE A 292 -14.02 6.34 23.35
C ILE A 292 -15.37 5.88 23.94
N SER A 293 -16.32 5.56 23.07
CA SER A 293 -17.66 5.08 23.45
C SER A 293 -17.62 3.80 24.26
N PHE A 294 -16.74 2.85 23.92
CA PHE A 294 -16.59 1.62 24.69
C PHE A 294 -16.02 1.84 26.09
N ILE A 295 -15.10 2.78 26.25
CA ILE A 295 -14.48 3.09 27.56
C ILE A 295 -15.50 3.73 28.50
N PHE A 296 -16.37 4.60 27.98
CA PHE A 296 -17.43 5.22 28.76
C PHE A 296 -18.66 4.34 28.93
N GLY A 297 -18.85 3.35 28.06
CA GLY A 297 -19.97 2.41 28.08
C GLY A 297 -19.58 1.04 28.65
N PRO A 298 -19.69 -0.06 27.87
CA PRO A 298 -19.58 -1.43 28.41
C PRO A 298 -18.24 -1.81 29.02
N LEU A 299 -17.12 -1.20 28.57
CA LEU A 299 -15.77 -1.58 29.00
C LEU A 299 -15.24 -0.75 30.16
N ARG A 300 -16.11 -0.02 30.86
CA ARG A 300 -15.73 0.88 31.96
C ARG A 300 -15.00 0.14 33.08
N SER A 301 -15.50 -1.00 33.52
CA SER A 301 -14.96 -1.80 34.65
C SER A 301 -14.11 -2.99 34.21
N VAL A 302 -13.65 -3.00 32.96
CA VAL A 302 -12.95 -4.12 32.35
C VAL A 302 -11.43 -3.95 32.44
N THR A 303 -10.69 -5.05 32.52
CA THR A 303 -9.22 -5.05 32.56
C THR A 303 -8.61 -4.49 31.27
N LEU A 304 -7.38 -3.98 31.36
CA LEU A 304 -6.67 -3.43 30.20
C LEU A 304 -6.55 -4.46 29.06
N GLY A 305 -6.21 -5.71 29.38
CA GLY A 305 -6.06 -6.78 28.38
C GLY A 305 -7.35 -7.06 27.62
N GLN A 306 -8.49 -7.11 28.30
CA GLN A 306 -9.78 -7.33 27.64
C GLN A 306 -10.23 -6.12 26.81
N ARG A 307 -9.85 -4.89 27.19
CA ARG A 307 -10.05 -3.69 26.34
C ARG A 307 -9.25 -3.79 25.04
N VAL A 308 -7.98 -4.17 25.12
CA VAL A 308 -7.13 -4.39 23.94
C VAL A 308 -7.71 -5.49 23.07
N PHE A 309 -8.05 -6.65 23.64
CA PHE A 309 -8.64 -7.77 22.90
C PHE A 309 -9.93 -7.36 22.17
N THR A 310 -10.84 -6.66 22.86
CA THR A 310 -12.08 -6.16 22.24
C THR A 310 -11.79 -5.16 21.14
N GLY A 311 -10.82 -4.25 21.35
CA GLY A 311 -10.38 -3.29 20.34
C GLY A 311 -9.82 -3.95 19.09
N VAL A 312 -8.99 -4.98 19.27
CA VAL A 312 -8.45 -5.80 18.17
C VAL A 312 -9.57 -6.51 17.44
N LEU A 313 -10.49 -7.18 18.15
CA LEU A 313 -11.63 -7.89 17.54
C LEU A 313 -12.50 -6.95 16.70
N VAL A 314 -12.80 -5.77 17.24
CA VAL A 314 -13.56 -4.72 16.57
C VAL A 314 -12.83 -4.19 15.34
N GLY A 315 -11.54 -3.91 15.47
CA GLY A 315 -10.70 -3.48 14.36
C GLY A 315 -10.67 -4.53 13.24
N PHE A 316 -10.42 -5.79 13.58
CA PHE A 316 -10.48 -6.89 12.61
C PHE A 316 -11.85 -7.03 11.96
N THR A 317 -12.94 -6.93 12.73
CA THR A 317 -14.30 -6.99 12.19
C THR A 317 -14.53 -5.87 11.18
N PHE A 318 -14.11 -4.64 11.53
CA PHE A 318 -14.19 -3.50 10.63
C PHE A 318 -13.36 -3.70 9.36
N ARG A 319 -12.14 -4.22 9.49
CA ARG A 319 -11.25 -4.49 8.36
C ARG A 319 -11.85 -5.54 7.42
N ILE A 320 -12.31 -6.66 7.97
CA ILE A 320 -12.95 -7.73 7.20
C ILE A 320 -14.20 -7.18 6.49
N ALA A 321 -15.00 -6.34 7.16
CA ALA A 321 -16.15 -5.70 6.52
C ALA A 321 -15.71 -4.84 5.33
N GLN A 322 -14.66 -4.01 5.46
CA GLN A 322 -14.14 -3.23 4.34
C GLN A 322 -13.56 -4.10 3.22
N ASP A 323 -12.79 -5.13 3.56
CA ASP A 323 -12.15 -6.05 2.61
C ASP A 323 -13.19 -6.92 1.86
N LEU A 324 -14.36 -7.16 2.46
CA LEU A 324 -15.50 -7.82 1.79
C LEU A 324 -16.34 -6.85 0.96
N LEU A 325 -16.66 -5.66 1.49
CA LEU A 325 -17.49 -4.68 0.79
C LEU A 325 -16.77 -4.06 -0.42
N GLY A 326 -15.44 -3.93 -0.37
CA GLY A 326 -14.64 -3.35 -1.44
C GLY A 326 -14.79 -4.10 -2.77
N PRO A 327 -14.36 -5.37 -2.88
CA PRO A 327 -14.57 -6.19 -4.08
C PRO A 327 -16.06 -6.37 -4.41
N SER A 328 -16.93 -6.50 -3.42
CA SER A 328 -18.38 -6.61 -3.63
C SER A 328 -18.94 -5.40 -4.38
N SER A 329 -18.44 -4.19 -4.11
CA SER A 329 -18.85 -2.98 -4.85
C SER A 329 -18.53 -3.06 -6.34
N LEU A 330 -17.41 -3.67 -6.69
CA LEU A 330 -16.96 -3.82 -8.06
C LEU A 330 -17.74 -4.91 -8.79
N VAL A 331 -18.14 -5.98 -8.09
CA VAL A 331 -18.88 -7.11 -8.67
C VAL A 331 -20.37 -6.80 -8.81
N PHE A 332 -20.99 -6.21 -7.77
CA PHE A 332 -22.42 -5.88 -7.78
C PHE A 332 -22.71 -4.51 -8.43
N GLY A 333 -21.69 -3.72 -8.76
CA GLY A 333 -21.82 -2.47 -9.51
C GLY A 333 -22.31 -1.27 -8.71
N PHE A 334 -22.29 -1.31 -7.37
CA PHE A 334 -22.59 -0.14 -6.55
C PHE A 334 -21.34 0.74 -6.36
N SER A 335 -21.53 2.04 -6.07
CA SER A 335 -20.41 2.99 -5.98
C SER A 335 -19.38 2.57 -4.90
N PRO A 336 -18.08 2.51 -5.23
CA PRO A 336 -17.01 2.21 -4.27
C PRO A 336 -16.98 3.15 -3.05
N LEU A 337 -17.53 4.36 -3.19
CA LEU A 337 -17.71 5.30 -2.09
C LEU A 337 -18.55 4.69 -0.94
N PHE A 338 -19.65 4.01 -1.27
CA PHE A 338 -20.52 3.40 -0.26
C PHE A 338 -19.86 2.20 0.43
N ALA A 339 -18.98 1.49 -0.27
CA ALA A 339 -18.22 0.38 0.30
C ALA A 339 -17.38 0.82 1.51
N VAL A 340 -16.82 2.04 1.44
CA VAL A 340 -16.01 2.63 2.52
C VAL A 340 -16.89 3.36 3.53
N LEU A 341 -17.88 4.12 3.07
CA LEU A 341 -18.72 4.94 3.94
C LEU A 341 -19.66 4.12 4.82
N VAL A 342 -20.24 3.01 4.34
CA VAL A 342 -21.23 2.25 5.11
C VAL A 342 -20.64 1.68 6.42
N PRO A 343 -19.51 0.94 6.41
CA PRO A 343 -18.89 0.48 7.65
C PRO A 343 -18.49 1.65 8.57
N THR A 344 -17.97 2.72 7.97
CA THR A 344 -17.54 3.93 8.71
C THR A 344 -18.71 4.61 9.41
N ALA A 345 -19.84 4.76 8.71
CA ALA A 345 -21.06 5.34 9.25
C ALA A 345 -21.64 4.46 10.36
N ILE A 346 -21.62 3.13 10.20
CA ILE A 346 -22.05 2.19 11.26
C ILE A 346 -21.21 2.39 12.52
N CYS A 347 -19.88 2.45 12.40
CA CYS A 347 -19.00 2.70 13.55
C CYS A 347 -19.24 4.06 14.20
N ALA A 348 -19.40 5.12 13.39
CA ALA A 348 -19.66 6.47 13.88
C ALA A 348 -21.01 6.57 14.61
N LEU A 349 -22.07 5.98 14.04
CA LEU A 349 -23.41 5.97 14.61
C LEU A 349 -23.47 5.12 15.87
N ALA A 350 -22.87 3.93 15.87
CA ALA A 350 -22.78 3.07 17.05
C ALA A 350 -22.01 3.75 18.18
N GLY A 351 -20.88 4.40 17.87
CA GLY A 351 -20.12 5.18 18.84
C GLY A 351 -20.95 6.33 19.41
N PHE A 352 -21.57 7.14 18.56
CA PHE A 352 -22.41 8.25 19.01
C PHE A 352 -23.60 7.79 19.86
N TRP A 353 -24.26 6.69 19.49
CA TRP A 353 -25.38 6.12 20.25
C TRP A 353 -24.95 5.64 21.64
N LEU A 354 -23.82 4.92 21.73
CA LEU A 354 -23.26 4.48 23.00
C LEU A 354 -22.83 5.64 23.89
N LEU A 355 -22.28 6.72 23.32
CA LEU A 355 -21.94 7.93 24.07
C LEU A 355 -23.16 8.62 24.66
N ARG A 356 -24.25 8.73 23.88
CA ARG A 356 -25.52 9.30 24.35
C ARG A 356 -26.18 8.49 25.47
N ARG A 357 -25.90 7.20 25.55
CA ARG A 357 -26.41 6.34 26.63
C ARG A 357 -25.57 6.45 27.91
N ALA A 358 -24.31 6.86 27.80
CA ALA A 358 -23.34 6.90 28.90
C ALA A 358 -23.12 8.30 29.53
N GLY A 359 -23.48 9.35 28.80
CA GLY A 359 -23.58 10.73 29.28
C GLY A 359 -25.00 11.04 29.69
#